data_AF-A0A661H2X0-F1
#
_entry.id   AF-A0A661H2X0-F1
#
_cell.length_a   1.000
_cell.length_b   1.000
_cell.length_c   1.000
_cell.angle_alpha   90.00
_cell.angle_beta   90.00
_cell.angle_gamma   90.00
#
_symmetry.space_group_name_H-M   'P 1'
#
loop_
_entity.id
_entity.type
_entity.pdbx_description
1 polymer ?
#
loop_
_entity_poly.entity_id
_entity_poly.type
_entity_poly.pdbx_seq_one_letter_code
_entity_poly.pdbx_strand_id
1 'polypeptide(L)'
;MNKPVIKQDPLYQLLRNEDIKGFNEQREQRDTDELKSGDYRGRDLRNMNAQGLDLSDSYFRNTDLSGIDFRDTNLEGASLLGAKLSGTYFPPELSAEEIRLSLDTGTRLRYSKSGMSAL
;
A
#
# COMPACT_ATOMS: atom_id res chain seq x y z
N MET A 1 19.18 0.95 1.66
CA MET A 1 17.74 1.26 1.73
C MET A 1 17.54 2.67 1.24
N ASN A 2 16.79 2.86 0.16
CA ASN A 2 16.40 4.20 -0.27
C ASN A 2 15.39 4.76 0.74
N LYS A 3 15.56 6.02 1.11
CA LYS A 3 14.60 6.71 1.99
C LYS A 3 13.29 6.89 1.21
N PRO A 4 12.12 6.79 1.86
CA PRO A 4 10.86 7.14 1.22
C PRO A 4 10.92 8.55 0.63
N VAL A 5 10.42 8.71 -0.60
CA VAL A 5 10.44 9.98 -1.34
C VAL A 5 9.01 10.47 -1.51
N ILE A 6 8.77 11.74 -1.18
CA ILE A 6 7.54 12.43 -1.56
C ILE A 6 7.69 12.82 -3.03
N LYS A 7 6.92 12.16 -3.90
CA LYS A 7 6.96 12.33 -5.35
C LYS A 7 5.99 13.41 -5.80
N GLN A 8 6.25 14.04 -6.94
CA GLN A 8 5.37 15.10 -7.48
C GLN A 8 4.26 14.55 -8.39
N ASP A 9 4.23 13.23 -8.62
CA ASP A 9 3.20 12.60 -9.45
C ASP A 9 1.78 12.95 -8.96
N PRO A 10 0.88 13.37 -9.86
CA PRO A 10 -0.47 13.77 -9.46
C PRO A 10 -1.26 12.67 -8.74
N LEU A 11 -1.15 11.41 -9.18
CA LEU A 11 -1.90 10.31 -8.59
C LEU A 11 -1.38 9.98 -7.18
N TYR A 12 -0.05 9.97 -7.01
CA TYR A 12 0.60 9.89 -5.70
C TYR A 12 0.15 11.02 -4.76
N GLN A 13 0.08 12.26 -5.27
CA GLN A 13 -0.30 13.43 -4.47
C GLN A 13 -1.75 13.37 -3.99
N LEU A 14 -2.67 12.77 -4.76
CA LEU A 14 -4.05 12.56 -4.31
C LEU A 14 -4.10 11.69 -3.04
N LEU A 15 -3.36 10.59 -3.00
CA LEU A 15 -3.24 9.78 -1.78
C LEU A 15 -2.56 10.53 -0.63
N ARG A 16 -1.52 11.33 -0.93
CA ARG A 16 -0.77 12.08 0.09
C ARG A 16 -1.59 13.19 0.73
N ASN A 17 -2.55 13.74 -0.01
CA ASN A 17 -3.49 14.75 0.42
C ASN A 17 -4.85 14.17 0.85
N GLU A 18 -4.97 12.84 0.94
CA GLU A 18 -6.18 12.13 1.38
C GLU A 18 -7.41 12.38 0.48
N ASP A 19 -7.19 12.77 -0.77
CA ASP A 19 -8.23 12.86 -1.79
C ASP A 19 -8.46 11.48 -2.44
N ILE A 20 -9.07 10.59 -1.65
CA ILE A 20 -9.33 9.20 -2.06
C ILE A 20 -10.36 9.13 -3.19
N LYS A 21 -11.33 10.04 -3.21
CA LYS A 21 -12.32 10.13 -4.29
C LYS A 21 -11.63 10.49 -5.60
N GLY A 22 -10.81 11.54 -5.61
CA GLY A 22 -10.06 11.95 -6.79
C GLY A 22 -9.07 10.88 -7.26
N PHE A 23 -8.41 10.17 -6.34
CA PHE A 23 -7.55 9.03 -6.68
C PHE A 23 -8.35 7.93 -7.41
N ASN A 24 -9.47 7.49 -6.83
CA ASN A 24 -10.29 6.42 -7.40
C ASN A 24 -10.86 6.80 -8.78
N GLU A 25 -11.23 8.06 -9.00
CA GLU A 25 -11.73 8.55 -10.29
C GLU A 25 -10.66 8.58 -11.39
N GLN A 26 -9.38 8.70 -11.02
CA GLN A 26 -8.29 8.94 -11.97
C GLN A 26 -7.36 7.75 -12.18
N ARG A 27 -7.33 6.78 -11.24
CA ARG A 27 -6.34 5.69 -11.27
C ARG A 27 -6.35 4.84 -12.53
N GLU A 28 -7.52 4.63 -13.13
CA GLU A 28 -7.66 3.80 -14.35
C GLU A 28 -7.10 4.48 -15.60
N GLN A 29 -6.90 5.79 -15.54
CA GLN A 29 -6.51 6.63 -16.69
C GLN A 29 -5.07 7.14 -16.58
N ARG A 30 -4.36 6.76 -15.51
CA ARG A 30 -3.02 7.27 -15.18
C ARG A 30 -2.07 6.13 -14.89
N ASP A 31 -0.79 6.39 -15.09
CA ASP A 31 0.27 5.50 -14.64
C ASP A 31 0.26 5.41 -13.10
N THR A 32 0.41 4.20 -12.58
CA THR A 32 0.44 3.90 -11.15
C THR A 32 1.84 3.59 -10.64
N ASP A 33 2.87 3.59 -11.49
CA ASP A 33 4.24 3.22 -11.11
C ASP A 33 4.82 4.12 -10.01
N GLU A 34 4.40 5.38 -9.98
CA GLU A 34 4.84 6.33 -8.96
C GLU A 34 4.26 6.06 -7.55
N LEU A 35 3.36 5.09 -7.39
CA LEU A 35 2.84 4.67 -6.09
C LEU A 35 3.78 3.72 -5.33
N LYS A 36 4.71 3.05 -6.03
CA LYS A 36 5.74 2.19 -5.42
C LYS A 36 6.66 3.02 -4.53
N SER A 37 7.22 2.41 -3.48
CA SER A 37 8.12 3.08 -2.53
C SER A 37 7.55 4.39 -1.93
N GLY A 38 6.22 4.49 -1.85
CA GLY A 38 5.53 5.71 -1.44
C GLY A 38 5.60 6.01 0.06
N ASP A 39 5.54 7.29 0.43
CA ASP A 39 5.43 7.73 1.82
C ASP A 39 3.97 8.06 2.19
N TYR A 40 3.25 7.08 2.73
CA TYR A 40 1.86 7.22 3.13
C TYR A 40 1.69 7.33 4.65
N ARG A 41 2.77 7.61 5.37
CA ARG A 41 2.77 7.61 6.84
C ARG A 41 1.76 8.62 7.40
N GLY A 42 0.95 8.15 8.34
CA GLY A 42 -0.05 8.94 9.05
C GLY A 42 -1.15 9.50 8.15
N ARG A 43 -1.48 8.81 7.05
CA ARG A 43 -2.59 9.18 6.17
C ARG A 43 -3.85 8.39 6.49
N ASP A 44 -5.00 8.96 6.18
CA ASP A 44 -6.25 8.22 6.05
C ASP A 44 -6.45 7.77 4.59
N LEU A 45 -6.33 6.47 4.33
CA LEU A 45 -6.52 5.89 2.99
C LEU A 45 -7.78 5.03 2.88
N ARG A 46 -8.69 5.12 3.86
CA ARG A 46 -9.93 4.34 3.84
C ARG A 46 -10.69 4.59 2.53
N ASN A 47 -11.28 3.53 1.98
CA ASN A 47 -12.00 3.52 0.70
C ASN A 47 -11.11 3.66 -0.56
N MET A 48 -9.78 3.59 -0.46
CA MET A 48 -8.92 3.54 -1.63
C MET A 48 -9.17 2.25 -2.42
N ASN A 49 -9.38 2.37 -3.73
CA ASN A 49 -9.39 1.23 -4.63
C ASN A 49 -7.96 0.76 -4.88
N ALA A 50 -7.54 -0.27 -4.14
CA ALA A 50 -6.20 -0.84 -4.24
C ALA A 50 -6.04 -1.93 -5.30
N GLN A 51 -7.12 -2.28 -6.03
CA GLN A 51 -7.16 -3.45 -6.91
C GLN A 51 -6.08 -3.37 -8.00
N GLY A 52 -5.19 -4.36 -8.05
CA GLY A 52 -4.13 -4.44 -9.04
C GLY A 52 -3.00 -3.41 -8.89
N LEU A 53 -3.00 -2.59 -7.84
CA LEU A 53 -1.90 -1.64 -7.60
C LEU A 53 -0.61 -2.35 -7.22
N ASP A 54 0.51 -1.70 -7.55
CA ASP A 54 1.80 -2.02 -6.99
C ASP A 54 2.19 -0.96 -5.95
N LEU A 55 2.12 -1.35 -4.68
CA LEU A 55 2.49 -0.55 -3.52
C LEU A 55 3.74 -1.13 -2.84
N SER A 56 4.54 -1.92 -3.58
CA SER A 56 5.79 -2.47 -3.08
C SER A 56 6.68 -1.40 -2.47
N ASP A 57 7.43 -1.77 -1.43
CA ASP A 57 8.34 -0.90 -0.67
C ASP A 57 7.72 0.36 -0.03
N SER A 58 6.39 0.48 0.00
CA SER A 58 5.70 1.64 0.57
C SER A 58 5.69 1.64 2.11
N TYR A 59 5.52 2.83 2.67
CA TYR A 59 5.52 3.06 4.12
C TYR A 59 4.13 3.48 4.60
N PHE A 60 3.46 2.61 5.35
CA PHE A 60 2.11 2.82 5.91
C PHE A 60 2.12 3.03 7.42
N ARG A 61 3.21 3.55 7.99
CA ARG A 61 3.30 3.75 9.44
C ARG A 61 2.16 4.64 9.93
N ASN A 62 1.38 4.18 10.89
CA ASN A 62 0.21 4.87 11.47
C ASN A 62 -0.86 5.27 10.42
N THR A 63 -0.91 4.63 9.26
CA THR A 63 -1.92 4.88 8.22
C THR A 63 -3.22 4.16 8.57
N ASP A 64 -4.37 4.78 8.29
CA ASP A 64 -5.67 4.11 8.37
C ASP A 64 -5.94 3.34 7.06
N LEU A 65 -5.81 2.01 7.11
CA LEU A 65 -6.06 1.10 5.99
C LEU A 65 -7.34 0.29 6.18
N SER A 66 -8.18 0.68 7.15
CA SER A 66 -9.35 -0.09 7.56
C SER A 66 -10.32 -0.29 6.39
N GLY A 67 -10.77 -1.53 6.18
CA GLY A 67 -11.75 -1.90 5.16
C GLY A 67 -11.22 -1.96 3.72
N ILE A 68 -9.92 -1.71 3.48
CA ILE A 68 -9.34 -1.79 2.13
C ILE A 68 -9.16 -3.27 1.73
N ASP A 69 -9.42 -3.56 0.46
CA ASP A 69 -9.15 -4.87 -0.14
C ASP A 69 -7.81 -4.86 -0.89
N PHE A 70 -6.78 -5.51 -0.33
CA PHE A 70 -5.46 -5.67 -0.95
C PHE A 70 -5.24 -7.03 -1.61
N ARG A 71 -6.27 -7.88 -1.78
CA ARG A 71 -6.07 -9.26 -2.29
C ARG A 71 -5.33 -9.31 -3.63
N ASP A 72 -5.56 -8.32 -4.49
CA ASP A 72 -4.91 -8.18 -5.80
C ASP A 72 -3.74 -7.17 -5.83
N THR A 73 -3.31 -6.63 -4.69
CA THR A 73 -2.27 -5.59 -4.59
C THR A 73 -0.89 -6.20 -4.32
N ASN A 74 0.17 -5.65 -4.92
CA ASN A 74 1.53 -5.96 -4.50
C ASN A 74 1.92 -5.09 -3.29
N LEU A 75 2.21 -5.73 -2.16
CA LEU A 75 2.66 -5.13 -0.91
C LEU A 75 4.07 -5.63 -0.53
N GLU A 76 4.79 -6.29 -1.44
CA GLU A 76 6.13 -6.80 -1.16
C GLU A 76 7.04 -5.67 -0.67
N GLY A 77 7.71 -5.87 0.46
CA GLY A 77 8.57 -4.86 1.05
C GLY A 77 7.83 -3.69 1.71
N ALA A 78 6.50 -3.64 1.72
CA ALA A 78 5.79 -2.58 2.44
C ALA A 78 5.97 -2.72 3.97
N SER A 79 5.85 -1.62 4.71
CA SER A 79 5.89 -1.60 6.18
C SER A 79 4.56 -1.10 6.74
N LEU A 80 3.95 -1.88 7.64
CA LEU A 80 2.64 -1.61 8.24
C LEU A 80 2.71 -1.07 9.68
N LEU A 81 3.88 -0.62 10.15
CA LEU A 81 4.09 -0.29 11.58
C LEU A 81 2.98 0.59 12.18
N GLY A 82 2.18 0.04 13.10
CA GLY A 82 1.09 0.78 13.75
C GLY A 82 -0.07 1.22 12.84
N ALA A 83 -0.19 0.66 11.62
CA ALA A 83 -1.34 0.90 10.75
C ALA A 83 -2.64 0.36 11.38
N LYS A 84 -3.78 0.95 11.03
CA LYS A 84 -5.09 0.40 11.40
C LYS A 84 -5.57 -0.52 10.29
N LEU A 85 -5.85 -1.78 10.63
CA LEU A 85 -6.13 -2.87 9.68
C LEU A 85 -7.53 -3.50 9.87
N SER A 86 -8.44 -2.83 10.59
CA SER A 86 -9.76 -3.40 10.87
C SER A 86 -10.54 -3.63 9.57
N GLY A 87 -10.96 -4.88 9.32
CA GLY A 87 -11.68 -5.25 8.10
C GLY A 87 -10.85 -5.20 6.80
N THR A 88 -9.53 -5.06 6.89
CA THR A 88 -8.63 -5.09 5.73
C THR A 88 -8.46 -6.52 5.21
N TYR A 89 -8.54 -6.72 3.91
CA TYR A 89 -8.16 -7.99 3.26
C TYR A 89 -6.73 -7.90 2.74
N PHE A 90 -5.97 -8.99 2.86
CA PHE A 90 -4.59 -9.09 2.39
C PHE A 90 -4.47 -10.12 1.27
N PRO A 91 -3.39 -10.05 0.45
CA PRO A 91 -3.00 -11.14 -0.43
C PRO A 91 -3.01 -12.48 0.29
N PRO A 92 -3.57 -13.56 -0.31
CA PRO A 92 -3.67 -14.86 0.34
C PRO A 92 -2.31 -15.48 0.68
N GLU A 93 -1.24 -15.05 0.02
CA GLU A 93 0.13 -15.48 0.29
C GLU A 93 0.74 -14.85 1.55
N LEU A 94 0.17 -13.75 2.05
CA LEU A 94 0.62 -13.11 3.29
C LEU A 94 0.03 -13.83 4.51
N SER A 95 0.91 -14.47 5.29
CA SER A 95 0.51 -15.09 6.54
C SER A 95 0.14 -14.04 7.59
N ALA A 96 -0.75 -14.41 8.51
CA ALA A 96 -1.09 -13.57 9.65
C ALA A 96 0.15 -13.22 10.51
N GLU A 97 1.14 -14.12 10.59
CA GLU A 97 2.40 -13.87 11.30
C GLU A 97 3.23 -12.78 10.64
N GLU A 98 3.38 -12.79 9.31
CA GLU A 98 4.15 -11.77 8.59
C GLU A 98 3.46 -10.39 8.69
N ILE A 99 2.12 -10.37 8.60
CA ILE A 99 1.32 -9.15 8.80
C ILE A 99 1.54 -8.60 10.21
N ARG A 100 1.43 -9.44 11.25
CA ARG A 100 1.65 -9.03 12.65
C ARG A 100 3.08 -8.58 12.91
N LEU A 101 4.08 -9.29 12.37
CA LEU A 101 5.48 -8.91 12.50
C LEU A 101 5.71 -7.51 11.91
N SER A 102 5.17 -7.21 10.73
CA SER A 102 5.28 -5.87 10.13
C SER A 102 4.52 -4.81 10.93
N LEU A 103 3.30 -5.13 11.38
CA LEU A 103 2.47 -4.23 12.17
C LEU A 103 3.13 -3.82 13.49
N ASP A 104 3.73 -4.78 14.19
CA ASP A 104 4.25 -4.60 15.55
C ASP A 104 5.70 -4.07 15.55
N THR A 105 6.52 -4.52 14.59
CA THR A 105 7.97 -4.22 14.58
C THR A 105 8.41 -3.31 13.43
N GLY A 106 7.56 -3.12 12.42
CA GLY A 106 7.89 -2.37 11.22
C GLY A 106 8.79 -3.10 10.24
N THR A 107 9.05 -4.39 10.47
CA THR A 107 9.70 -5.28 9.50
C THR A 107 8.96 -5.20 8.16
N ARG A 108 9.72 -5.22 7.05
CA ARG A 108 9.13 -5.18 5.70
C ARG A 108 8.47 -6.51 5.39
N LEU A 109 7.27 -6.47 4.83
CA LEU A 109 6.52 -7.65 4.43
C LEU A 109 7.30 -8.48 3.40
N ARG A 110 7.44 -9.78 3.65
CA ARG A 110 8.11 -10.72 2.75
C ARG A 110 7.14 -11.80 2.33
N TYR A 111 6.77 -11.78 1.06
CA TYR A 111 6.01 -12.83 0.41
C TYR A 111 6.26 -12.76 -1.09
N SER A 112 6.12 -13.88 -1.80
CA SER A 112 6.08 -13.87 -3.26
C SER A 112 4.62 -13.93 -3.68
N LYS A 113 4.14 -12.94 -4.43
CA LYS A 113 2.84 -13.07 -5.11
C LYS A 113 2.95 -14.18 -6.15
N SER A 114 2.28 -15.30 -5.92
CA SER A 114 2.20 -16.38 -6.91
C SER A 114 1.56 -15.83 -8.18
N GLY A 115 2.30 -15.77 -9.29
CA GLY A 115 1.76 -15.41 -10.61
C GLY A 115 2.16 -14.06 -11.20
N MET A 116 3.00 -13.27 -10.53
CA MET A 116 3.73 -12.18 -11.22
C MET A 116 5.17 -12.62 -11.49
N SER A 117 5.34 -13.64 -12.35
CA SER A 117 6.60 -13.74 -13.08
C SER A 117 6.69 -12.48 -13.94
N ALA A 118 7.70 -11.65 -13.70
CA ALA A 118 8.09 -10.60 -14.64
C ALA A 118 8.18 -11.22 -16.04
N LEU A 119 7.31 -10.77 -16.94
CA LEU A 119 7.55 -10.89 -18.38
C LEU A 119 8.52 -9.80 -18.80
#